data_AF-A0A9D4P4G3-F1
#
_entry.id   AF-A0A9D4P4G3-F1
#
_cell.length_a   1.000
_cell.length_b   1.000
_cell.length_c   1.000
_cell.angle_alpha   90.00
_cell.angle_beta   90.00
_cell.angle_gamma   90.00
#
_symmetry.space_group_name_H-M   'P 1'
#
loop_
_entity.id
_entity.type
_entity.pdbx_description
1 polymer ?
#
loop_
_entity_poly.entity_id
_entity_poly.type
_entity_poly.pdbx_seq_one_letter_code
_entity_poly.pdbx_strand_id
1 'polypeptide(L)'
;MYRSFFQFNQSNQDPFSPKCRIPLPNLYGGGNHNYFDSTTFIKRRNERERTRVRNVNDGFERLRNHLPLLPDQRDKRLSKVETLRLAISYIKHLENLLES
;
A
#
# COMPACT_ATOMS: atom_id res chain seq x y z
N MET A 1 1.58 -28.47 6.51
CA MET A 1 0.99 -28.08 7.82
C MET A 1 1.80 -26.91 8.37
N TYR A 2 1.12 -25.77 8.59
CA TYR A 2 1.54 -24.51 9.26
C TYR A 2 2.67 -23.69 8.59
N ARG A 3 2.32 -22.69 7.76
CA ARG A 3 2.18 -21.26 8.13
C ARG A 3 3.44 -20.66 8.77
N SER A 4 4.37 -20.19 7.94
CA SER A 4 5.34 -19.16 8.34
C SER A 4 4.70 -17.79 8.17
N PHE A 5 3.95 -17.39 9.21
CA PHE A 5 3.40 -16.06 9.36
C PHE A 5 4.51 -15.00 9.35
N PHE A 6 4.28 -13.94 8.58
CA PHE A 6 4.83 -12.59 8.76
C PHE A 6 6.23 -12.49 9.37
N GLN A 7 7.25 -12.46 8.51
CA GLN A 7 8.53 -11.88 8.87
C GLN A 7 8.38 -10.35 8.86
N PHE A 8 7.77 -9.82 9.91
CA PHE A 8 7.79 -8.39 10.22
C PHE A 8 9.19 -8.05 10.73
N ASN A 9 10.13 -7.89 9.81
CA ASN A 9 11.39 -7.22 10.10
C ASN A 9 11.44 -5.91 9.31
N GLN A 10 10.49 -5.03 9.64
CA GLN A 10 10.70 -3.61 9.43
C GLN A 10 11.41 -3.13 10.68
N SER A 11 12.67 -2.73 10.55
CA SER A 11 13.34 -1.88 11.52
C SER A 11 12.33 -0.86 12.06
N ASN A 12 12.14 -0.81 13.39
CA ASN A 12 11.29 0.11 14.16
C ASN A 12 11.70 1.59 13.93
N GLN A 13 11.56 2.05 12.70
CA GLN A 13 11.86 3.39 12.28
C GLN A 13 10.53 3.97 11.86
N ASP A 14 9.94 4.74 12.78
CA ASP A 14 8.73 5.51 12.55
C ASP A 14 8.87 6.26 11.20
N PRO A 15 7.96 6.03 10.23
CA PRO A 15 8.03 6.64 8.91
C PRO A 15 7.93 8.18 8.96
N PHE A 16 7.47 8.74 10.09
CA PHE A 16 7.37 10.18 10.34
C PHE A 16 8.46 10.73 11.28
N SER A 17 9.42 9.89 11.70
CA SER A 17 10.48 10.30 12.62
C SER A 17 11.25 11.53 12.08
N PRO A 18 11.74 12.46 12.90
CA PRO A 18 12.51 13.62 12.44
C PRO A 18 13.74 13.25 11.59
N LYS A 19 14.36 12.09 11.85
CA LYS A 19 15.42 11.49 11.03
C LYS A 19 14.96 10.96 9.66
N CYS A 20 13.65 10.75 9.50
CA CYS A 20 12.98 10.38 8.25
C CYS A 20 12.39 11.62 7.53
N ARG A 21 12.48 12.82 8.12
CA ARG A 21 11.99 14.07 7.54
C ARG A 21 12.79 14.39 6.27
N ILE A 22 12.08 14.72 5.20
CA ILE A 22 12.66 15.03 3.89
C ILE A 22 13.14 16.49 3.96
N PRO A 23 14.44 16.78 3.74
CA PRO A 23 14.91 18.15 3.57
C PRO A 23 14.21 18.77 2.35
N LEU A 24 13.61 19.95 2.51
CA LEU A 24 13.08 20.70 1.38
C LEU A 24 14.24 21.17 0.50
N PRO A 25 14.10 21.21 -0.83
CA PRO A 25 15.08 21.87 -1.69
C PRO A 25 15.26 23.31 -1.21
N ASN A 26 16.45 23.66 -0.73
CA ASN A 26 16.73 25.04 -0.36
C ASN A 26 16.77 25.88 -1.63
N LEU A 27 15.77 26.75 -1.84
CA LEU A 27 15.71 27.61 -3.03
C LEU A 27 16.55 28.91 -2.89
N TYR A 28 17.10 29.22 -1.71
CA TYR A 28 17.87 30.44 -1.52
C TYR A 28 19.08 30.25 -0.59
N GLY A 29 20.26 30.56 -1.13
CA GLY A 29 21.33 31.27 -0.43
C GLY A 29 22.10 30.55 0.68
N GLY A 30 23.36 30.22 0.36
CA GLY A 30 24.49 30.48 1.27
C GLY A 30 24.67 29.54 2.46
N GLY A 31 25.44 28.47 2.28
CA GLY A 31 26.02 27.72 3.39
C GLY A 31 26.62 26.40 2.94
N ASN A 32 27.93 26.25 3.15
CA ASN A 32 28.73 25.04 2.91
C ASN A 32 28.14 23.82 3.64
N HIS A 33 27.19 23.14 3.02
CA HIS A 33 26.71 21.85 3.49
C HIS A 33 26.68 20.92 2.28
N ASN A 34 27.59 19.95 2.28
CA ASN A 34 27.52 18.77 1.45
C ASN A 34 26.23 18.02 1.82
N TYR A 35 25.10 18.49 1.28
CA TYR A 35 23.82 17.80 1.28
C TYR A 35 23.96 16.57 0.36
N PHE A 36 24.68 15.56 0.84
CA PHE A 36 24.44 14.14 0.62
C PHE A 36 23.56 13.84 -0.61
N ASP A 37 24.15 13.82 -1.80
CA ASP A 37 23.54 13.45 -3.10
C ASP A 37 22.00 13.55 -3.15
N SER A 38 21.47 14.69 -3.63
CA SER A 38 20.03 14.91 -3.92
C SER A 38 19.34 13.70 -4.58
N THR A 39 20.09 12.92 -5.38
CA THR A 39 19.63 11.67 -5.99
C THR A 39 19.31 10.59 -4.95
N THR A 40 20.15 10.39 -3.92
CA THR A 40 19.91 9.42 -2.84
C THR A 40 18.67 9.75 -2.03
N PHE A 41 18.41 11.03 -1.75
CA PHE A 41 17.20 11.47 -1.04
C PHE A 41 15.93 11.23 -1.86
N ILE A 42 15.95 11.60 -3.15
CA ILE A 42 14.83 11.34 -4.06
C ILE A 42 14.58 9.84 -4.18
N LYS A 43 15.65 9.04 -4.32
CA LYS A 43 15.57 7.57 -4.33
C LYS A 43 14.89 7.02 -3.08
N ARG A 44 15.29 7.45 -1.89
CA ARG A 44 14.70 7.00 -0.61
C ARG A 44 13.23 7.42 -0.47
N ARG A 45 12.86 8.62 -0.91
CA ARG A 45 11.45 9.05 -0.92
C ARG A 45 10.60 8.20 -1.85
N ASN A 46 11.10 7.95 -3.07
CA ASN A 46 10.40 7.14 -4.06
C ASN A 46 10.29 5.67 -3.60
N GLU A 47 11.30 5.14 -2.91
CA GLU A 47 11.27 3.82 -2.27
C GLU A 47 10.09 3.69 -1.30
N ARG A 48 9.95 4.68 -0.40
CA ARG A 48 8.85 4.67 0.58
C ARG A 48 7.48 4.71 -0.09
N GLU A 49 7.33 5.53 -1.12
CA GLU A 49 6.06 5.62 -1.86
C GLU A 49 5.75 4.32 -2.60
N ARG A 50 6.76 3.68 -3.20
CA ARG A 50 6.60 2.33 -3.79
C ARG A 50 6.13 1.31 -2.76
N THR A 51 6.74 1.28 -1.56
CA THR A 51 6.31 0.37 -0.49
C THR A 51 4.88 0.66 -0.03
N ARG A 52 4.52 1.93 0.14
CA ARG A 52 3.15 2.32 0.51
C ARG A 52 2.13 1.86 -0.53
N VAL A 53 2.40 2.10 -1.82
CA VAL A 53 1.53 1.68 -2.92
C VAL A 53 1.46 0.15 -3.03
N ARG A 54 2.57 -0.56 -2.83
CA ARG A 54 2.59 -2.03 -2.78
C ARG A 54 1.65 -2.55 -1.69
N ASN A 55 1.74 -2.02 -0.47
CA ASN A 55 0.87 -2.44 0.63
C ASN A 55 -0.62 -2.24 0.32
N VAL A 56 -0.98 -1.14 -0.36
CA VAL A 56 -2.36 -0.91 -0.81
C VAL A 56 -2.78 -1.92 -1.86
N ASN A 57 -1.92 -2.20 -2.84
CA ASN A 57 -2.22 -3.16 -3.90
C ASN A 57 -2.36 -4.59 -3.35
N ASP A 58 -1.52 -4.99 -2.40
CA ASP A 58 -1.62 -6.28 -1.71
C ASP A 58 -2.98 -6.38 -0.96
N GLY A 59 -3.45 -5.28 -0.37
CA GLY A 59 -4.80 -5.20 0.20
C GLY A 59 -5.91 -5.40 -0.82
N PHE A 60 -5.78 -4.82 -2.02
CA PHE A 60 -6.71 -5.03 -3.13
C PHE A 60 -6.73 -6.49 -3.62
N GLU A 61 -5.57 -7.14 -3.76
CA GLU A 61 -5.52 -8.56 -4.16
C GLU A 61 -6.17 -9.46 -3.10
N ARG A 62 -5.92 -9.19 -1.81
CA ARG A 62 -6.63 -9.90 -0.73
C ARG A 62 -8.13 -9.72 -0.81
N LEU A 63 -8.61 -8.50 -1.06
CA LEU A 63 -10.04 -8.24 -1.22
C LEU A 63 -10.62 -9.06 -2.37
N ARG A 64 -9.97 -9.08 -3.54
CA ARG A 64 -10.44 -9.86 -4.71
C ARG A 64 -10.62 -11.35 -4.40
N ASN A 65 -9.72 -11.94 -3.62
CA ASN A 65 -9.82 -13.37 -3.24
C ASN A 65 -11.06 -13.69 -2.38
N HIS A 66 -11.66 -12.68 -1.74
CA HIS A 66 -12.86 -12.83 -0.94
C HIS A 66 -14.16 -12.47 -1.69
N LEU A 67 -14.07 -12.00 -2.93
CA LEU A 67 -15.25 -11.63 -3.70
C LEU A 67 -15.90 -12.86 -4.36
N PRO A 68 -17.24 -12.91 -4.44
CA PRO A 68 -17.96 -14.00 -5.08
C PRO A 68 -17.84 -13.88 -6.61
N LEU A 69 -16.79 -14.45 -7.17
CA LEU A 69 -16.56 -14.51 -8.61
C LEU A 69 -16.89 -15.89 -9.18
N LEU A 70 -17.55 -15.88 -10.35
CA LEU A 70 -17.76 -17.08 -11.16
C LEU A 70 -16.40 -17.69 -11.55
N PRO A 71 -16.30 -19.02 -11.71
CA PRO A 71 -15.03 -19.70 -11.98
C PRO A 71 -14.24 -19.12 -13.16
N ASP A 72 -14.92 -18.73 -14.23
CA ASP A 72 -14.36 -18.11 -15.44
C ASP A 72 -13.84 -16.67 -15.21
N GLN A 73 -14.35 -15.99 -14.18
CA GLN A 73 -13.96 -14.63 -13.81
C GLN A 73 -12.89 -14.60 -12.71
N ARG A 74 -12.53 -15.74 -12.11
CA ARG A 74 -11.52 -15.80 -11.03
C ARG A 74 -10.11 -15.50 -11.51
N ASP A 75 -9.78 -15.90 -12.74
CA ASP A 75 -8.49 -15.59 -13.35
C ASP A 75 -8.44 -14.16 -13.91
N LYS A 76 -9.61 -13.51 -14.05
CA LYS A 76 -9.71 -12.13 -14.51
C LYS A 76 -9.38 -11.16 -13.38
N ARG A 77 -8.32 -10.37 -13.58
CA ARG A 77 -7.93 -9.33 -12.61
C ARG A 77 -8.87 -8.12 -12.70
N LEU A 78 -9.75 -7.97 -11.70
CA LEU A 78 -10.68 -6.85 -11.59
C LEU A 78 -9.95 -5.50 -11.41
N SER A 79 -10.49 -4.44 -12.02
CA SER A 79 -10.04 -3.08 -11.76
C SER A 79 -10.32 -2.66 -10.31
N LYS A 80 -9.68 -1.59 -9.83
CA LYS A 80 -9.90 -1.07 -8.46
C LYS A 80 -11.36 -0.68 -8.23
N VAL A 81 -11.98 -0.01 -9.19
CA VAL A 81 -13.37 0.45 -9.07
C VAL A 81 -14.34 -0.72 -9.07
N GLU A 82 -14.15 -1.71 -9.95
CA GLU A 82 -14.99 -2.92 -9.97
C GLU A 82 -14.85 -3.70 -8.66
N THR A 83 -13.62 -3.86 -8.16
CA THR A 83 -13.35 -4.55 -6.89
C THR A 83 -14.12 -3.89 -5.74
N LEU A 84 -14.10 -2.56 -5.65
CA LEU A 84 -14.82 -1.82 -4.62
C LEU A 84 -16.34 -1.92 -4.76
N ARG A 85 -16.86 -1.78 -5.99
CA ARG A 85 -18.31 -1.90 -6.26
C ARG A 85 -18.83 -3.28 -5.87
N LEU A 86 -18.11 -4.33 -6.26
CA LEU A 86 -18.50 -5.70 -5.94
C LEU A 86 -18.41 -5.99 -4.44
N ALA A 87 -17.37 -5.49 -3.75
CA ALA A 87 -17.25 -5.62 -2.30
C ALA A 87 -18.45 -5.02 -1.55
N ILE A 88 -18.85 -3.79 -1.91
CA ILE A 88 -20.02 -3.13 -1.29
C ILE A 88 -21.29 -3.94 -1.56
N SER A 89 -21.49 -4.38 -2.80
CA SER A 89 -22.66 -5.20 -3.16
C SER A 89 -22.68 -6.53 -2.38
N TYR A 90 -21.52 -7.14 -2.17
CA TYR A 90 -21.42 -8.42 -1.50
C TYR A 90 -21.71 -8.29 0.00
N ILE A 91 -21.20 -7.26 0.67
CA ILE A 91 -21.52 -6.98 2.07
C ILE A 91 -23.04 -6.84 2.25
N LYS A 92 -23.71 -6.01 1.43
CA LYS A 92 -25.17 -5.84 1.47
C LYS A 92 -25.93 -7.15 1.26
N HIS A 93 -25.44 -8.00 0.36
CA HIS A 93 -26.05 -9.30 0.13
C HIS A 93 -25.94 -10.21 1.36
N LEU A 94 -24.79 -10.23 2.01
CA LEU A 94 -24.57 -11.00 3.23
C LEU A 94 -25.43 -10.47 4.40
N GLU A 95 -25.57 -9.15 4.54
CA GLU A 95 -26.44 -8.53 5.55
C GLU A 95 -27.91 -8.98 5.35
N ASN A 96 -28.43 -8.89 4.12
CA ASN A 96 -29.80 -9.31 3.81
C ASN A 96 -30.04 -10.81 4.10
N LEU A 97 -29.04 -11.67 3.88
CA LEU A 97 -29.14 -13.11 4.16
C LEU A 97 -29.20 -13.43 5.66
N LEU A 98 -28.72 -12.54 6.53
CA LEU A 98 -28.76 -12.73 7.99
C LEU A 98 -30.03 -12.14 8.62
N GLU A 99 -30.67 -11.18 7.96
CA GLU A 99 -31.93 -10.57 8.40
C GLU A 99 -33.18 -11.34 7.94
N SER A 100 -33.00 -12.41 7.16
CA SER A 100 -34.06 -13.33 6.71
C SER A 100 -34.12 -14.61 7.54
#